data_AF-A0A369YXL7-F1
#
_entry.id   AF-A0A369YXL7-F1
#
_cell.length_a   1.000
_cell.length_b   1.000
_cell.length_c   1.000
_cell.angle_alpha   90.00
_cell.angle_beta   90.00
_cell.angle_gamma   90.00
#
_symmetry.space_group_name_H-M   'P 1'
#
loop_
_entity.id
_entity.type
_entity.pdbx_description
1 polymer ?
#
loop_
_entity_poly.entity_id
_entity_poly.type
_entity_poly.pdbx_seq_one_letter_code
_entity_poly.pdbx_strand_id
1 'polypeptide(L)'
;QASAEEDSFADGLLDCPHYTRPEVLEGLTVPSVLMSGHHEEIRKWRLKQSLQRTWLRRPELLEGLALTDEQRKLLKEAQAEHNS
;
A
#
# COMPACT_ATOMS: atom_id res chain seq x y z
N GLN A 1 -3.44 -0.45 22.05
CA GLN A 1 -3.61 0.90 21.51
C GLN A 1 -2.35 1.20 20.72
N ALA A 2 -2.38 1.02 19.40
CA ALA A 2 -1.22 1.11 18.49
C ALA A 2 -1.66 1.86 17.23
N SER A 3 -1.93 3.16 17.38
CA SER A 3 -2.44 4.03 16.31
C SER A 3 -1.45 5.09 15.85
N ALA A 4 -0.21 5.09 16.37
CA ALA A 4 0.82 6.08 16.03
C ALA A 4 1.96 5.51 15.18
N GLU A 5 2.05 4.19 15.01
CA GLU A 5 3.09 3.55 14.18
C GLU A 5 2.67 3.44 12.70
N GLU A 6 1.36 3.60 12.40
CA GLU A 6 0.80 3.64 11.04
C GLU A 6 0.51 5.09 10.58
N ASP A 7 1.18 6.11 11.14
CA ASP A 7 1.03 7.48 10.68
C ASP A 7 1.53 7.62 9.24
N SER A 8 0.80 8.38 8.41
CA SER A 8 0.93 8.50 6.95
C SER A 8 2.29 8.99 6.41
N PHE A 9 3.31 9.13 7.25
CA PHE A 9 4.67 9.54 6.93
C PHE A 9 5.77 8.78 7.69
N ALA A 10 5.44 7.74 8.47
CA ALA A 10 6.41 7.05 9.33
C ALA A 10 7.65 6.55 8.56
N ASP A 11 7.48 6.19 7.29
CA ASP A 11 8.55 5.72 6.40
C ASP A 11 8.79 6.64 5.17
N GLY A 12 8.24 7.85 5.16
CA GLY A 12 8.30 8.78 4.02
C GLY A 12 7.44 8.40 2.80
N LEU A 13 6.62 7.35 2.92
CA LEU A 13 5.65 6.92 1.90
C LEU A 13 4.26 7.52 2.19
N LEU A 14 3.46 7.70 1.15
CA LEU A 14 2.03 7.98 1.30
C LEU A 14 1.29 6.76 1.85
N ASP A 15 0.28 7.01 2.67
CA ASP A 15 -0.53 5.98 3.29
C ASP A 15 -1.31 5.11 2.29
N CYS A 16 -1.58 3.87 2.70
CA CYS A 16 -2.36 2.89 1.96
C CYS A 16 -3.87 3.20 1.99
N PRO A 17 -4.66 2.62 1.07
CA PRO A 17 -6.11 2.71 1.13
C PRO A 17 -6.68 1.97 2.34
N HIS A 18 -7.54 2.64 3.10
CA HIS A 18 -8.24 2.07 4.25
C HIS A 18 -9.66 1.68 3.86
N TYR A 19 -10.08 0.49 4.28
CA TYR A 19 -11.41 -0.04 4.04
C TYR A 19 -12.09 -0.33 5.37
N THR A 20 -13.40 -0.07 5.42
CA THR A 20 -14.25 -0.40 6.55
C THR A 20 -15.58 -0.94 6.02
N ARG A 21 -16.45 -1.39 6.93
CA ARG A 21 -17.78 -1.88 6.56
C ARG A 21 -18.61 -0.76 5.92
N PRO A 22 -19.46 -1.06 4.93
CA PRO A 22 -19.79 -2.39 4.39
C PRO A 22 -18.77 -2.96 3.38
N GLU A 23 -18.81 -4.28 3.12
CA GLU A 23 -17.90 -4.98 2.18
C GLU A 23 -18.06 -4.53 0.72
N VAL A 24 -19.28 -4.10 0.35
CA VAL A 24 -19.57 -3.52 -0.97
C VAL A 24 -20.19 -2.16 -0.74
N LEU A 25 -19.58 -1.13 -1.32
CA LEU A 25 -20.06 0.24 -1.29
C LEU A 25 -20.13 0.75 -2.73
N GLU A 26 -21.34 1.11 -3.20
CA GLU A 26 -21.57 1.61 -4.57
C GLU A 26 -21.02 0.71 -5.69
N GLY A 27 -21.03 -0.62 -5.48
CA GLY A 27 -20.51 -1.59 -6.44
C GLY A 27 -18.98 -1.79 -6.38
N LEU A 28 -18.27 -1.06 -5.51
CA LEU A 28 -16.87 -1.29 -5.21
C LEU A 28 -16.75 -2.29 -4.05
N THR A 29 -15.99 -3.35 -4.26
CA THR A 29 -15.73 -4.38 -3.26
C THR A 29 -14.43 -4.12 -2.51
N VAL A 30 -14.39 -4.50 -1.23
CA VAL A 30 -13.13 -4.55 -0.47
C VAL A 30 -12.20 -5.58 -1.12
N PRO A 31 -10.91 -5.28 -1.32
CA PRO A 31 -9.94 -6.23 -1.84
C PRO A 31 -9.95 -7.56 -1.06
N SER A 32 -10.03 -8.69 -1.76
CA SER A 32 -10.12 -10.02 -1.15
C SER A 32 -8.97 -10.34 -0.20
N VAL A 33 -7.77 -9.82 -0.47
CA VAL A 33 -6.60 -9.94 0.41
C VAL A 33 -6.86 -9.37 1.80
N LEU A 34 -7.64 -8.29 1.92
CA LEU A 34 -8.01 -7.70 3.21
C LEU A 34 -9.04 -8.56 3.96
N MET A 35 -9.77 -9.41 3.25
CA MET A 35 -10.78 -10.32 3.81
C MET A 35 -10.20 -11.71 4.14
N SER A 36 -8.98 -12.02 3.68
CA SER A 36 -8.35 -13.35 3.82
C SER A 36 -7.94 -13.72 5.26
N GLY A 37 -7.74 -12.74 6.13
CA GLY A 37 -7.15 -12.95 7.47
C GLY A 37 -5.65 -13.26 7.45
N HIS A 38 -5.00 -13.30 6.28
CA HIS A 38 -3.57 -13.54 6.17
C HIS A 38 -2.77 -12.26 6.45
N HIS A 39 -2.37 -12.08 7.71
CA HIS A 39 -1.70 -10.85 8.17
C HIS A 39 -0.48 -10.44 7.33
N GLU A 40 0.34 -11.40 6.90
CA GLU A 40 1.53 -11.10 6.09
C GLU A 40 1.18 -10.67 4.65
N GLU A 41 0.14 -11.25 4.06
CA GLU A 41 -0.35 -10.81 2.73
C GLU A 41 -0.97 -9.42 2.82
N ILE A 42 -1.72 -9.15 3.89
CA ILE A 42 -2.29 -7.83 4.16
C ILE A 42 -1.17 -6.78 4.33
N ARG A 43 -0.12 -7.10 5.10
CA ARG A 43 1.03 -6.20 5.31
C ARG A 43 1.71 -5.88 3.96
N LYS A 44 2.01 -6.89 3.16
CA LYS A 44 2.61 -6.72 1.83
C LYS A 44 1.72 -5.93 0.88
N TRP A 45 0.41 -6.18 0.90
CA TRP A 45 -0.54 -5.45 0.09
C TRP A 45 -0.59 -3.97 0.50
N ARG A 46 -0.67 -3.65 1.80
CA ARG A 46 -0.65 -2.26 2.30
C ARG A 46 0.63 -1.54 1.90
N LEU A 47 1.78 -2.21 2.05
CA LEU A 47 3.07 -1.66 1.66
C LEU A 47 3.15 -1.40 0.14
N LYS A 48 2.69 -2.37 -0.67
CA LYS A 48 2.63 -2.23 -2.13
C LYS A 48 1.75 -1.07 -2.56
N GLN A 49 0.57 -0.92 -1.96
CA GLN A 49 -0.34 0.20 -2.25
C GLN A 49 0.25 1.55 -1.85
N SER A 50 0.93 1.63 -0.71
CA SER A 50 1.64 2.84 -0.25
C SER A 50 2.73 3.24 -1.24
N LEU A 51 3.57 2.29 -1.66
CA LEU A 51 4.61 2.49 -2.68
C LEU A 51 4.02 2.93 -4.02
N GLN A 52 2.96 2.26 -4.48
CA GLN A 52 2.28 2.58 -5.74
C GLN A 52 1.70 4.00 -5.71
N ARG A 53 1.00 4.37 -4.65
CA ARG A 53 0.42 5.72 -4.49
C ARG A 53 1.51 6.78 -4.42
N THR A 54 2.60 6.51 -3.70
CA THR A 54 3.75 7.41 -3.63
C THR A 54 4.36 7.59 -5.01
N TRP A 55 4.62 6.52 -5.75
CA TRP A 55 5.14 6.59 -7.11
C TRP A 55 4.23 7.37 -8.07
N LEU A 56 2.92 7.15 -8.03
CA LEU A 56 1.98 7.79 -8.94
C LEU A 56 1.70 9.27 -8.61
N ARG A 57 1.74 9.65 -7.33
CA ARG A 57 1.32 10.99 -6.87
C ARG A 57 2.48 11.90 -6.45
N ARG A 58 3.52 11.33 -5.86
CA ARG A 58 4.66 12.02 -5.26
C ARG A 58 5.97 11.23 -5.49
N PRO A 59 6.36 10.97 -6.76
CA PRO A 59 7.54 10.16 -7.06
C PRO A 59 8.83 10.70 -6.45
N GLU A 60 8.92 12.02 -6.23
CA GLU A 60 10.08 12.67 -5.61
C GLU A 60 10.33 12.19 -4.16
N LEU A 61 9.31 11.69 -3.47
CA LEU A 61 9.49 11.11 -2.13
C LEU A 61 10.27 9.80 -2.20
N LEU A 62 10.15 9.03 -3.29
CA LEU A 62 10.88 7.78 -3.45
C LEU A 62 12.37 8.01 -3.75
N GLU A 63 12.72 9.12 -4.39
CA GLU A 63 14.12 9.47 -4.70
C GLU A 63 14.95 9.71 -3.42
N GLY A 64 14.32 10.21 -2.36
CA GLY A 64 14.94 10.44 -1.07
C GLY A 64 14.99 9.22 -0.14
N LEU A 65 14.39 8.09 -0.54
CA LEU A 65 14.24 6.92 0.31
C LEU A 65 15.13 5.75 -0.15
N ALA A 66 15.87 5.17 0.80
CA ALA A 66 16.61 3.94 0.58
C ALA A 66 15.66 2.73 0.72
N LEU A 67 14.97 2.38 -0.37
CA LEU A 67 14.01 1.26 -0.36
C LEU A 67 14.68 -0.08 -0.04
N THR A 68 14.05 -0.87 0.82
CA THR A 68 14.45 -2.26 1.11
C THR A 68 14.30 -3.16 -0.11
N ASP A 69 14.88 -4.37 -0.09
CA ASP A 69 14.72 -5.34 -1.19
C ASP A 69 13.24 -5.72 -1.39
N GLU A 70 12.49 -5.87 -0.30
CA GLU A 70 11.04 -6.14 -0.36
C GLU A 70 10.28 -4.98 -1.01
N GLN A 71 10.54 -3.73 -0.57
CA GLN A 71 9.88 -2.55 -1.12
C GLN A 71 10.18 -2.38 -2.61
N ARG A 72 11.43 -2.59 -3.03
CA ARG A 72 11.82 -2.52 -4.44
C ARG A 72 11.10 -3.57 -5.29
N LYS A 73 10.97 -4.80 -4.77
CA LYS A 73 10.22 -5.85 -5.45
C LYS A 73 8.75 -5.48 -5.61
N LEU A 74 8.09 -5.08 -4.52
CA LEU A 74 6.66 -4.70 -4.54
C LEU A 74 6.39 -3.49 -5.44
N LEU A 75 7.27 -2.49 -5.44
CA LEU A 75 7.16 -1.32 -6.32
C LEU A 75 7.24 -1.72 -7.80
N LYS A 76 8.20 -2.58 -8.17
CA LYS A 76 8.31 -3.11 -9.55
C LYS A 76 7.07 -3.88 -9.98
N GLU A 77 6.53 -4.73 -9.10
CA GLU A 77 5.28 -5.44 -9.36
C GLU A 77 4.11 -4.47 -9.58
N ALA A 78 3.98 -3.43 -8.75
CA ALA A 78 2.94 -2.41 -8.91
C ALA A 78 3.09 -1.60 -10.21
N GLN A 79 4.32 -1.30 -10.63
CA GLN A 79 4.59 -0.63 -11.91
C GLN A 79 4.24 -1.52 -13.11
N ALA A 80 4.55 -2.81 -13.04
CA ALA A 80 4.20 -3.77 -14.08
C ALA A 80 2.67 -3.92 -14.21
N GLU A 81 1.96 -4.01 -13.08
CA GLU A 81 0.50 -4.08 -13.05
C GLU A 81 -0.17 -2.80 -13.58
N HIS A 82 0.43 -1.63 -13.35
CA HIS A 82 -0.12 -0.36 -13.86
C HIS A 82 0.09 -0.17 -15.37
N ASN A 83 1.16 -0.75 -15.92
CA ASN A 83 1.49 -0.65 -17.35
C ASN A 83 0.88 -1.78 -18.19
N SER A 84 0.19 -2.73 -17.57
CA SER A 84 -0.53 -3.84 -18.23
C SER A 84 -1.98 -3.46 -18.47
#